data_AF-A0A444GKY0-F1
#
_entry.id   AF-A0A444GKY0-F1
#
_cell.length_a   1.000
_cell.length_b   1.000
_cell.length_c   1.000
_cell.angle_alpha   90.00
_cell.angle_beta   90.00
_cell.angle_gamma   90.00
#
_symmetry.space_group_name_H-M   'P 1'
#
loop_
_entity.id
_entity.type
_entity.pdbx_description
1 polymer ?
#
loop_
_entity_poly.entity_id
_entity_poly.type
_entity_poly.pdbx_seq_one_letter_code
_entity_poly.pdbx_strand_id
1 'polypeptide(L)'
;MKKLYLAALLALGGLTDAAAQQDPHYTQYMYNMNVINPAYAGSKENLSFGLLYRKQWVDIEDSPTTMTFSGSSPVGKNVGLGLSVINDKIGPVEETNVYADFS
;
A
#
# COMPACT_ATOMS: atom_id res chain seq x y z
N MET A 1 10.41 31.85 -35.77
CA MET A 1 9.09 31.23 -36.07
C MET A 1 9.04 29.76 -35.65
N LYS A 2 9.69 28.81 -36.36
CA LYS A 2 9.64 27.36 -36.03
C LYS A 2 10.07 27.00 -34.59
N LYS A 3 11.10 27.68 -34.06
CA LYS A 3 11.59 27.48 -32.69
C LYS A 3 10.59 27.95 -31.61
N LEU A 4 9.74 28.94 -31.93
CA LEU A 4 8.69 29.44 -31.02
C LEU A 4 7.54 28.45 -30.90
N TYR A 5 7.14 27.82 -32.01
CA TYR A 5 6.13 26.76 -31.99
C TYR A 5 6.60 25.53 -31.20
N LEU A 6 7.89 25.18 -31.31
CA LEU A 6 8.47 24.08 -30.53
C LEU A 6 8.48 24.39 -29.02
N ALA A 7 8.83 25.62 -28.64
CA ALA A 7 8.81 26.07 -27.26
C ALA A 7 7.39 26.10 -26.67
N ALA A 8 6.40 26.55 -27.46
CA ALA A 8 5.00 26.53 -27.05
C ALA A 8 4.47 25.10 -26.85
N LEU A 9 4.85 24.16 -27.73
CA LEU A 9 4.46 22.75 -27.62
C LEU A 9 5.02 22.10 -26.35
N LEU A 10 6.29 22.36 -26.01
CA LEU A 10 6.92 21.85 -24.79
C LEU A 10 6.30 22.45 -23.52
N ALA A 11 5.96 23.75 -23.54
CA ALA A 11 5.29 24.40 -22.43
C ALA A 11 3.89 23.81 -22.18
N LEU A 12 3.13 23.51 -23.24
CA LEU A 12 1.81 22.87 -23.15
C LEU A 12 1.87 21.45 -22.55
N GLY A 13 2.92 20.68 -22.87
CA GLY A 13 3.10 19.32 -22.34
C GLY A 13 3.47 19.25 -20.86
N GLY A 14 3.95 20.36 -20.27
CA GLY A 14 4.34 20.43 -18.85
C GLY A 14 3.26 20.94 -17.91
N LEU A 15 2.05 21.26 -18.40
CA LEU A 15 0.97 21.83 -17.59
C LEU A 15 0.11 20.79 -16.85
N THR A 16 0.37 19.50 -17.05
CA THR A 16 -0.39 18.43 -16.42
C THR A 16 0.31 17.93 -15.17
N ASP A 17 -0.40 17.87 -14.05
CA ASP A 17 0.07 17.20 -12.85
C ASP A 17 0.30 15.71 -13.15
N ALA A 18 1.54 15.26 -12.97
CA ALA A 18 1.90 13.85 -13.12
C ALA A 18 1.88 13.18 -11.74
N ALA A 19 0.98 12.20 -11.55
CA ALA A 19 1.03 11.31 -10.40
C ALA A 19 2.07 10.22 -10.65
N ALA A 20 3.28 10.43 -10.15
CA ALA A 20 4.41 9.49 -10.26
C ALA A 20 4.86 8.91 -8.91
N GLN A 21 4.11 9.18 -7.82
CA GLN A 21 4.35 8.48 -6.56
C GLN A 21 4.03 7.01 -6.74
N GLN A 22 4.93 6.15 -6.27
CA GLN A 22 4.74 4.71 -6.27
C GLN A 22 4.38 4.27 -4.85
N ASP A 23 3.32 3.47 -4.73
CA ASP A 23 2.95 2.91 -3.44
C ASP A 23 4.07 2.00 -2.90
N PRO A 24 4.26 1.97 -1.57
CA PRO A 24 5.21 1.08 -0.92
C PRO A 24 4.84 -0.39 -1.17
N HIS A 25 5.51 -1.03 -2.13
CA HIS A 25 5.44 -2.47 -2.31
C HIS A 25 6.53 -3.16 -1.49
N TYR A 26 6.15 -4.00 -0.54
CA TYR A 26 7.09 -4.70 0.32
C TYR A 26 7.10 -6.21 0.12
N THR A 27 8.30 -6.78 0.26
CA THR A 27 8.49 -8.22 0.41
C THR A 27 7.89 -8.67 1.74
N GLN A 28 7.33 -9.89 1.81
CA GLN A 28 6.63 -10.50 2.98
C GLN A 28 5.10 -10.39 3.01
N TYR A 29 4.45 -9.86 1.97
CA TYR A 29 2.98 -9.81 1.86
C TYR A 29 2.27 -11.18 2.04
N MET A 30 3.00 -12.28 1.83
CA MET A 30 2.50 -13.65 2.01
C MET A 30 1.99 -13.96 3.42
N TYR A 31 2.44 -13.21 4.44
CA TYR A 31 1.99 -13.40 5.82
C TYR A 31 0.68 -12.67 6.14
N ASN A 32 0.27 -11.73 5.29
CA ASN A 32 -0.88 -10.85 5.47
C ASN A 32 -1.58 -10.57 4.13
N MET A 33 -1.84 -11.64 3.36
CA MET A 33 -2.32 -11.58 1.96
C MET A 33 -3.61 -10.75 1.77
N ASN A 34 -4.48 -10.68 2.78
CA ASN A 34 -5.71 -9.91 2.72
C ASN A 34 -5.45 -8.40 2.53
N VAL A 35 -4.28 -7.90 2.96
CA VAL A 35 -3.85 -6.50 2.77
C VAL A 35 -3.62 -6.18 1.29
N ILE A 36 -3.20 -7.17 0.49
CA ILE A 36 -2.96 -6.99 -0.95
C ILE A 36 -4.17 -7.39 -1.77
N ASN A 37 -4.93 -8.37 -1.30
CA ASN A 37 -6.08 -8.92 -2.00
C ASN A 37 -7.25 -9.10 -1.05
N PRO A 38 -8.29 -8.25 -1.12
CA PRO A 38 -9.48 -8.37 -0.28
C PRO A 38 -10.16 -9.73 -0.36
N ALA A 39 -10.06 -10.46 -1.48
CA ALA A 39 -10.62 -11.80 -1.64
C ALA A 39 -9.99 -12.85 -0.71
N TYR A 40 -8.83 -12.55 -0.12
CA TYR A 40 -8.21 -13.40 0.90
C TYR A 40 -8.80 -13.20 2.31
N ALA A 41 -9.60 -12.16 2.54
CA ALA A 41 -10.28 -11.98 3.82
C ALA A 41 -11.16 -13.21 4.12
N GLY A 42 -11.03 -13.77 5.33
CA GLY A 42 -11.80 -14.96 5.71
C GLY A 42 -11.44 -16.26 4.97
N SER A 43 -10.34 -16.28 4.20
CA SER A 43 -9.88 -17.51 3.51
C SER A 43 -9.37 -18.59 4.46
N LYS A 44 -8.97 -18.19 5.68
CA LYS A 44 -8.70 -19.11 6.79
C LYS A 44 -10.02 -19.44 7.46
N GLU A 45 -10.22 -20.70 7.84
CA GLU A 45 -11.49 -21.17 8.46
C GLU A 45 -11.76 -20.63 9.88
N ASN A 46 -10.96 -19.67 10.34
CA ASN A 46 -10.99 -19.11 11.68
C ASN A 46 -10.61 -17.63 11.70
N LEU A 47 -11.03 -16.93 12.76
CA LEU A 47 -10.59 -15.58 13.05
C LEU A 47 -9.06 -15.55 13.15
N SER A 48 -8.45 -14.72 12.33
CA SER A 48 -7.01 -14.65 12.14
C SER A 48 -6.54 -13.21 12.29
N PHE A 49 -5.47 -13.02 13.05
CA PHE A 49 -4.79 -11.74 13.17
C PHE A 49 -3.33 -11.86 12.74
N GLY A 50 -2.77 -10.76 12.24
CA GLY A 50 -1.38 -10.64 11.85
C GLY A 50 -0.79 -9.31 12.34
N LEU A 51 0.44 -9.37 12.85
CA LEU A 51 1.26 -8.21 13.13
C LEU A 51 2.58 -8.38 12.40
N LEU A 52 2.94 -7.40 11.57
CA LEU A 52 4.17 -7.41 10.81
C LEU A 52 4.89 -6.07 11.02
N TYR A 53 6.18 -6.14 11.31
CA TYR A 53 7.07 -4.98 11.33
C TYR A 53 8.26 -5.28 10.43
N ARG A 54 8.53 -4.38 9.49
CA ARG A 54 9.62 -4.50 8.52
C ARG A 54 10.45 -3.23 8.56
N LYS A 55 11.76 -3.39 8.69
CA LYS A 55 12.76 -2.32 8.53
C LYS A 55 13.77 -2.75 7.48
N GLN A 56 13.89 -2.03 6.38
CA GLN A 56 14.64 -2.50 5.21
C GLN A 56 16.17 -2.39 5.38
N TRP A 57 16.66 -1.51 6.26
CA TRP A 57 18.08 -1.38 6.64
C TRP A 57 18.20 -1.00 8.11
N VAL A 58 18.97 -1.77 8.90
CA VAL A 58 18.96 -1.67 10.37
C VAL A 58 19.70 -0.43 10.88
N ASP A 59 20.76 0.00 10.17
CA ASP A 59 21.69 1.07 10.59
C ASP A 59 21.61 2.35 9.75
N ILE A 60 20.58 2.48 8.90
CA ILE A 60 20.32 3.71 8.16
C ILE A 60 19.20 4.46 8.87
N GLU A 61 19.48 5.70 9.27
CA GLU A 61 18.49 6.61 9.85
C GLU A 61 17.38 6.90 8.83
N ASP A 62 16.13 6.92 9.31
CA ASP A 62 14.93 7.06 8.49
C ASP A 62 14.83 6.08 7.31
N SER A 63 15.43 4.89 7.47
CA SER A 63 15.23 3.80 6.51
C SER A 63 13.75 3.41 6.41
N PRO A 64 13.29 2.91 5.24
CA PRO A 64 11.92 2.48 5.05
C PRO A 64 11.49 1.49 6.12
N THR A 65 10.43 1.85 6.83
CA THR A 65 9.78 1.03 7.84
C THR A 65 8.30 0.90 7.55
N THR A 66 7.79 -0.32 7.65
CA THR A 66 6.38 -0.65 7.48
C THR A 66 5.90 -1.39 8.72
N MET A 67 4.78 -0.97 9.28
CA MET A 67 4.07 -1.68 10.32
C MET A 67 2.66 -2.02 9.84
N THR A 68 2.29 -3.28 9.93
CA THR A 68 0.98 -3.76 9.50
C THR A 68 0.31 -4.50 10.64
N PHE A 69 -0.91 -4.11 10.93
CA PHE A 69 -1.85 -4.91 11.72
C PHE A 69 -3.00 -5.32 10.82
N SER A 70 -3.32 -6.61 10.78
CA SER A 70 -4.47 -7.12 10.02
C SER A 70 -5.27 -8.12 10.82
N GLY A 71 -6.56 -8.14 10.58
CA GLY A 71 -7.49 -9.12 11.14
C GLY A 71 -8.50 -9.52 10.07
N SER A 72 -8.80 -10.81 9.97
CA SER A 72 -9.87 -11.28 9.09
C SER A 72 -10.55 -12.53 9.62
N SER A 73 -11.81 -12.72 9.27
CA SER A 73 -12.61 -13.88 9.66
C SER A 73 -13.59 -14.24 8.56
N PRO A 74 -13.87 -15.53 8.34
CA PRO A 74 -15.09 -15.94 7.67
C PRO A 74 -16.28 -15.55 8.56
N VAL A 75 -17.35 -15.02 7.96
CA VAL A 75 -18.57 -14.61 8.65
C VAL A 75 -19.76 -15.21 7.93
N GLY A 76 -20.23 -16.36 8.40
CA GLY A 76 -21.31 -17.10 7.74
C GLY A 76 -20.81 -17.94 6.57
N LYS A 77 -21.65 -18.13 5.55
CA LYS A 77 -21.35 -19.01 4.40
C LYS A 77 -20.87 -18.19 3.22
N ASN A 78 -19.64 -18.46 2.77
CA ASN A 78 -19.02 -17.80 1.60
C ASN A 78 -18.95 -16.27 1.74
N VAL A 79 -18.72 -15.78 2.96
CA VAL A 79 -18.50 -14.36 3.22
C VAL A 79 -17.28 -14.24 4.12
N GLY A 80 -16.33 -13.39 3.75
CA GLY A 80 -15.18 -13.03 4.56
C GLY A 80 -15.16 -11.54 4.83
N LEU A 81 -14.82 -11.16 6.06
CA LEU A 81 -14.58 -9.77 6.45
C LEU A 81 -13.15 -9.60 6.93
N GLY A 82 -12.55 -8.48 6.56
CA GLY A 82 -11.20 -8.11 6.98
C GLY A 82 -11.08 -6.64 7.34
N LEU A 83 -10.13 -6.35 8.22
CA LEU A 83 -9.66 -5.00 8.52
C LEU A 83 -8.14 -5.02 8.51
N SER A 84 -7.54 -3.97 7.96
CA SER A 84 -6.10 -3.79 8.07
C SER A 84 -5.72 -2.33 8.23
N VAL A 85 -4.66 -2.12 9.01
CA VAL A 85 -4.03 -0.81 9.22
C VAL A 85 -2.56 -0.98 8.85
N ILE A 86 -2.09 -0.19 7.90
CA ILE A 86 -0.69 -0.16 7.48
C ILE A 86 -0.16 1.24 7.70
N ASN A 87 0.97 1.34 8.38
CA ASN A 87 1.74 2.57 8.53
C ASN A 87 3.07 2.38 7.82
N ASP A 88 3.30 3.18 6.79
CA ASP A 88 4.52 3.21 6.00
C ASP A 88 5.25 4.52 6.25
N LYS A 89 6.53 4.42 6.62
CA LYS A 89 7.44 5.56 6.74
C LYS A 89 8.63 5.35 5.82
N ILE A 90 8.82 6.28 4.87
CA ILE A 90 9.91 6.27 3.90
C ILE A 90 10.58 7.65 3.94
N GLY A 91 11.72 7.76 4.63
CA GLY A 91 12.39 9.03 4.82
C GLY A 91 11.45 10.06 5.48
N PRO A 92 11.17 11.20 4.83
CA PRO A 92 10.29 12.24 5.37
C PRO A 92 8.79 11.98 5.12
N VAL A 93 8.42 10.94 4.35
CA VAL A 93 7.03 10.64 4.01
C VAL A 93 6.49 9.60 4.99
N GLU A 94 5.35 9.89 5.60
CA GLU A 94 4.60 8.97 6.44
C GLU A 94 3.17 8.85 5.92
N GLU A 95 2.72 7.63 5.68
CA GLU A 95 1.38 7.31 5.19
C GLU A 95 0.75 6.25 6.08
N THR A 96 -0.52 6.45 6.43
CA THR A 96 -1.31 5.46 7.17
C THR A 96 -2.54 5.11 6.36
N ASN A 97 -2.63 3.85 5.97
CA ASN A 97 -3.74 3.30 5.22
C ASN A 97 -4.59 2.41 6.12
N VAL A 98 -5.91 2.56 5.98
CA VAL A 98 -6.89 1.72 6.67
C VAL A 98 -7.81 1.10 5.63
N TYR A 99 -7.86 -0.23 5.60
CA TYR A 99 -8.70 -0.98 4.68
C TYR A 99 -9.75 -1.79 5.42
N ALA A 100 -10.89 -1.92 4.76
CA ALA A 100 -11.93 -2.87 5.11
C ALA A 100 -12.18 -3.77 3.90
N ASP A 101 -12.05 -5.08 4.13
CA ASP A 101 -12.10 -6.11 3.10
C ASP A 101 -13.43 -6.87 3.19
N PHE A 102 -13.99 -7.20 2.04
CA PHE A 102 -15.14 -8.10 1.89
C PHE A 102 -14.84 -9.10 0.79
N SER A 103 -15.10 -10.38 1.05
CA SER A 103 -14.95 -11.49 0.09
C SER A 103 -16.17 -12.40 0.03
#